data_AF-A0A7L1DWB5-F1
#
_entry.id   AF-A0A7L1DWB5-F1
#
_cell.length_a   1.000
_cell.length_b   1.000
_cell.length_c   1.000
_cell.angle_alpha   90.00
_cell.angle_beta   90.00
_cell.angle_gamma   90.00
#
_symmetry.space_group_name_H-M   'P 1'
#
loop_
_entity.id
_entity.type
_entity.pdbx_description
1 polymer ?
#
loop_
_entity_poly.entity_id
_entity_poly.type
_entity_poly.pdbx_seq_one_letter_code
_entity_poly.pdbx_strand_id
1 'polypeptide(L)'
;RTCTPRLVPGHGLWADRSGRHVLGLIEDYDALRKHISEGQQLLAHMEAALRELTGTQLQEPGGKVPDQASLLGFSTSTQTVQQILEEAARSLKLLWRVSLPLKAAHGTAQGMQDEGMKAEIFRLRKKLSEQEKKLHSTVKRLHCTNQLKENMEKVIIDQLVLTHDVLKKARGNLE
;
A
#
# COMPACT_ATOMS: atom_id res chain seq x y z
N ARG A 1 20.45 -30.25 -8.98
CA ARG A 1 19.79 -30.52 -7.68
C ARG A 1 18.80 -29.39 -7.43
N THR A 2 17.51 -29.69 -7.35
CA THR A 2 16.46 -28.69 -7.07
C THR A 2 16.57 -28.26 -5.60
N CYS A 3 16.87 -26.99 -5.37
CA CYS A 3 16.95 -26.41 -4.04
C CYS A 3 15.51 -26.25 -3.51
N THR A 4 15.07 -27.20 -2.70
CA THR A 4 13.82 -27.07 -1.94
C THR A 4 14.08 -26.08 -0.80
N PRO A 5 13.37 -24.94 -0.74
CA PRO A 5 13.57 -23.99 0.35
C PRO A 5 13.15 -24.67 1.66
N ARG A 6 14.11 -24.92 2.55
CA ARG A 6 13.85 -25.40 3.90
C ARG A 6 13.28 -24.24 4.72
N LEU A 7 11.97 -24.24 4.91
CA LEU A 7 11.32 -23.31 5.82
C LEU A 7 11.81 -23.60 7.24
N VAL A 8 12.51 -22.63 7.83
CA VAL A 8 12.92 -22.69 9.24
C VAL A 8 11.65 -22.58 10.09
N PRO A 9 11.39 -23.51 11.03
CA PRO A 9 10.25 -23.40 11.94
C PRO A 9 10.25 -22.03 12.65
N GLY A 10 9.14 -21.29 12.55
CA GLY A 10 8.99 -19.93 13.10
C GLY A 10 9.23 -18.79 12.11
N HIS A 11 9.60 -19.06 10.85
CA HIS A 11 9.46 -18.09 9.76
C HIS A 11 8.07 -18.21 9.14
N GLY A 12 7.32 -17.10 9.09
CA GLY A 12 6.22 -16.99 8.14
C GLY A 12 6.80 -17.12 6.73
N LEU A 13 6.05 -17.69 5.79
CA LEU A 13 6.49 -17.91 4.39
C LEU A 13 7.02 -16.62 3.71
N TRP A 14 6.69 -15.45 4.28
CA TRP A 14 6.93 -14.12 3.74
C TRP A 14 7.72 -13.19 4.69
N ALA A 15 8.19 -13.66 5.86
CA ALA A 15 8.79 -12.79 6.89
C ALA A 15 9.98 -13.42 7.64
N ASP A 16 10.94 -12.57 8.05
CA ASP A 16 12.04 -12.98 8.93
C ASP A 16 11.59 -13.17 10.41
N ARG A 17 12.51 -13.59 11.31
CA ARG A 17 12.19 -13.85 12.73
C ARG A 17 11.68 -12.61 13.47
N SER A 18 11.91 -11.43 12.92
CA SER A 18 11.46 -10.14 13.45
C SER A 18 10.24 -9.57 12.72
N GLY A 19 9.60 -10.34 11.84
CA GLY A 19 8.42 -9.91 11.09
C GLY A 19 8.72 -8.91 9.96
N ARG A 20 9.98 -8.78 9.54
CA ARG A 20 10.34 -7.96 8.37
C ARG A 20 10.11 -8.74 7.10
N HIS A 21 9.47 -8.08 6.15
CA HIS A 21 9.16 -8.61 4.84
C HIS A 21 10.02 -7.88 3.80
N VAL A 22 10.17 -8.49 2.63
CA VAL A 22 10.76 -7.86 1.46
C VAL A 22 9.67 -7.73 0.41
N LEU A 23 9.49 -6.52 -0.14
CA LEU A 23 8.57 -6.22 -1.23
C LEU A 23 9.36 -5.84 -2.48
N GLY A 24 8.84 -6.16 -3.65
CA GLY A 24 9.41 -5.82 -4.94
C GLY A 24 8.44 -6.23 -6.05
N LEU A 25 8.69 -5.78 -7.28
CA LEU A 25 7.95 -6.29 -8.43
C LEU A 25 8.37 -7.74 -8.71
N ILE A 26 7.44 -8.54 -9.24
CA ILE A 26 7.73 -9.95 -9.54
C ILE A 26 8.80 -10.04 -10.65
N GLU A 27 8.78 -9.07 -11.57
CA GLU A 27 9.73 -8.91 -12.66
C GLU A 27 11.16 -8.67 -12.15
N ASP A 28 11.31 -7.84 -11.11
CA ASP A 28 12.62 -7.56 -10.49
C ASP A 28 13.19 -8.79 -9.79
N TYR A 29 12.32 -9.56 -9.14
CA TYR A 29 12.69 -10.83 -8.53
C TYR A 29 13.09 -11.89 -9.58
N ASP A 30 12.33 -11.99 -10.68
CA ASP A 30 12.64 -12.90 -11.77
C ASP A 30 13.98 -12.53 -12.44
N ALA A 31 14.23 -11.24 -12.66
CA ALA A 31 15.51 -10.74 -13.17
C ALA A 31 16.67 -11.11 -12.22
N LEU A 32 16.53 -10.85 -10.91
CA LEU A 32 17.53 -11.23 -9.92
C LEU A 32 17.79 -12.75 -9.94
N ARG A 33 16.74 -13.57 -10.00
CA ARG A 33 16.88 -15.03 -10.05
C ARG A 33 17.58 -15.49 -11.32
N LYS A 34 17.33 -14.81 -12.45
CA LYS A 34 18.03 -15.06 -13.72
C LYS A 34 19.53 -14.76 -13.61
N HIS A 35 19.92 -13.59 -13.12
CA HIS A 35 21.34 -13.22 -12.95
C HIS A 35 22.08 -14.23 -12.05
N ILE A 36 21.48 -14.63 -10.93
CA ILE A 36 22.09 -15.62 -10.03
C ILE A 36 22.26 -16.98 -10.74
N SER A 37 21.27 -17.41 -11.51
CA SER A 37 21.31 -18.71 -12.21
C SER A 37 22.35 -18.72 -13.33
N GLU A 38 22.43 -17.65 -14.13
CA GLU A 38 23.44 -17.47 -15.18
C GLU A 38 24.86 -17.42 -14.60
N GLY A 39 25.04 -16.69 -13.49
CA GLY A 39 26.32 -16.63 -12.78
C GLY A 39 26.77 -18.00 -12.26
N GLN A 40 25.85 -18.79 -11.70
CA GLN A 40 26.14 -20.16 -11.24
C GLN A 40 26.55 -21.07 -12.39
N GLN A 41 25.86 -20.99 -13.53
CA GLN A 41 26.21 -21.78 -14.71
C GLN A 41 27.60 -21.41 -15.25
N LEU A 42 27.89 -20.11 -15.35
CA LEU A 42 29.20 -19.64 -15.82
C LEU A 42 30.34 -20.07 -14.87
N LEU A 43 30.13 -19.94 -13.56
CA LEU A 43 31.10 -20.40 -12.56
C LEU A 43 31.34 -21.91 -12.65
N ALA A 44 30.29 -22.71 -12.86
CA ALA A 44 30.44 -24.16 -13.04
C ALA A 44 31.25 -24.51 -14.30
N HIS A 45 31.06 -23.77 -15.40
CA HIS A 45 31.88 -23.92 -16.61
C HIS A 45 33.35 -23.54 -16.36
N MET A 46 33.60 -22.43 -15.67
CA MET A 46 34.95 -22.00 -15.30
C MET A 46 35.64 -23.04 -14.40
N GLU A 47 34.92 -23.58 -13.40
CA GLU A 47 35.44 -24.62 -12.51
C GLU A 47 35.78 -25.91 -13.26
N ALA A 48 34.93 -26.33 -14.20
CA ALA A 48 35.21 -27.48 -15.05
C ALA A 48 36.47 -27.26 -15.90
N ALA A 49 36.61 -26.09 -16.53
CA ALA A 49 37.79 -25.73 -17.31
C ALA A 49 39.07 -25.70 -16.46
N LEU A 50 39.02 -25.19 -15.22
CA LEU A 50 40.15 -25.22 -14.28
C LEU A 50 40.52 -26.66 -13.88
N ARG A 51 39.52 -27.52 -13.66
CA ARG A 51 39.75 -28.93 -13.32
C ARG A 51 40.42 -29.68 -14.46
N GLU A 52 40.03 -29.44 -15.71
CA GLU A 52 40.70 -30.02 -16.89
C GLU A 52 42.16 -29.58 -16.98
N LEU A 53 42.45 -28.28 -16.78
CA LEU A 53 43.83 -27.76 -16.76
C LEU A 53 44.67 -28.36 -15.62
N THR A 54 44.08 -28.57 -14.45
CA THR A 54 44.79 -29.12 -13.29
C THR A 54 44.96 -30.64 -13.40
N GLY A 55 43.98 -31.35 -13.99
CA GLY A 55 44.02 -32.79 -14.23
C GLY A 55 45.01 -33.20 -15.32
N THR A 56 45.18 -32.36 -16.36
CA THR A 56 46.20 -32.58 -17.39
C THR A 56 47.63 -32.31 -16.89
N GLN A 57 47.83 -31.38 -15.97
CA GLN A 57 49.15 -31.09 -15.36
C GLN A 57 49.67 -32.20 -14.44
N LEU A 58 48.80 -33.09 -13.92
CA LEU A 58 49.21 -34.23 -13.10
C LEU A 58 49.72 -35.43 -13.93
N GLN A 59 49.53 -35.42 -15.25
CA GLN A 59 49.83 -36.56 -16.12
C GLN A 59 51.11 -36.35 -16.97
N GLU A 60 51.62 -35.12 -17.12
CA GLU A 60 52.80 -34.80 -17.94
C GLU A 60 53.90 -34.08 -17.13
N PRO A 61 55.09 -34.69 -16.90
CA PRO A 61 56.23 -34.03 -16.29
C PRO A 61 56.93 -33.13 -17.31
N GLY A 62 56.31 -31.98 -17.59
CA GLY A 62 56.85 -30.98 -18.52
C GLY A 62 55.92 -29.78 -18.61
N GLY A 63 56.12 -28.80 -17.74
CA GLY A 63 55.25 -27.64 -17.58
C GLY A 63 55.00 -26.90 -18.90
N LYS A 64 53.86 -27.19 -19.54
CA LYS A 64 53.32 -26.35 -20.60
C LYS A 64 52.57 -25.20 -19.94
N VAL A 65 53.02 -23.98 -20.23
CA VAL A 65 52.32 -22.74 -19.89
C VAL A 65 50.90 -22.84 -20.44
N PRO A 66 49.85 -22.46 -19.68
CA PRO A 66 48.47 -22.45 -20.17
C PRO A 66 48.40 -21.70 -21.50
N ASP A 67 47.70 -22.27 -22.49
CA ASP A 67 47.54 -21.67 -23.80
C ASP A 67 46.97 -20.25 -23.66
N GLN A 68 47.52 -19.27 -24.40
CA GLN A 68 47.13 -17.86 -24.31
C GLN A 68 45.63 -17.67 -24.60
N ALA A 69 45.05 -18.53 -25.44
CA ALA A 69 43.60 -18.58 -25.70
C ALA A 69 42.78 -18.98 -24.47
N SER A 70 43.28 -19.89 -23.63
CA SER A 70 42.62 -20.30 -22.38
C SER A 70 42.60 -19.15 -21.36
N LEU A 71 43.73 -18.44 -21.20
CA LEU A 71 43.84 -17.29 -20.30
C LEU A 71 42.93 -16.13 -20.74
N LEU A 72 42.84 -15.87 -22.05
CA LEU A 72 41.92 -14.88 -22.61
C LEU A 72 40.45 -15.27 -22.33
N GLY A 73 40.08 -16.54 -22.53
CA GLY A 73 38.75 -17.05 -22.22
C GLY A 73 38.37 -16.93 -20.74
N PHE A 74 39.32 -17.16 -19.83
CA PHE A 74 39.12 -16.94 -18.40
C PHE A 74 38.94 -15.46 -18.05
N SER A 75 39.71 -14.58 -18.68
CA SER A 75 39.58 -13.13 -18.51
C SER A 75 38.18 -12.64 -18.92
N THR A 76 37.71 -13.05 -20.11
CA THR A 76 36.37 -12.74 -20.59
C THR A 76 35.28 -13.30 -19.66
N SER A 77 35.42 -14.55 -19.22
CA SER A 77 34.46 -15.18 -18.29
C SER A 77 34.40 -14.42 -16.96
N THR A 78 35.56 -13.97 -16.46
CA THR A 78 35.64 -13.16 -15.24
C THR A 78 34.93 -11.81 -15.40
N GLN A 79 35.11 -11.15 -16.55
CA GLN A 79 34.40 -9.92 -16.88
C GLN A 79 32.89 -10.14 -16.94
N THR A 80 32.42 -11.24 -17.53
CA THR A 80 31.00 -11.59 -17.56
C THR A 80 30.45 -11.87 -16.16
N VAL A 81 31.17 -12.60 -15.30
CA VAL A 81 30.77 -12.79 -13.90
C VAL A 81 30.64 -11.45 -13.17
N GLN A 82 31.58 -10.53 -13.38
CA GLN A 82 31.50 -9.19 -12.80
C GLN A 82 30.22 -8.46 -13.24
N GLN A 83 29.91 -8.47 -14.55
CA GLN A 83 28.69 -7.85 -15.07
C GLN A 83 27.42 -8.47 -14.48
N ILE A 84 27.37 -9.80 -14.33
CA ILE A 84 26.25 -10.50 -13.72
C ILE A 84 26.06 -10.07 -12.26
N LEU A 85 27.14 -9.95 -11.50
CA LEU A 85 27.10 -9.50 -10.10
C LEU A 85 26.66 -8.04 -9.97
N GLU A 86 27.14 -7.17 -10.85
CA GLU A 86 26.72 -5.77 -10.91
C GLU A 86 25.22 -5.66 -11.22
N GLU A 87 24.71 -6.48 -12.15
CA GLU A 87 23.30 -6.51 -12.48
C GLU A 87 22.44 -7.08 -11.35
N ALA A 88 22.87 -8.16 -10.70
CA ALA A 88 22.20 -8.67 -9.51
C ALA A 88 22.17 -7.63 -8.37
N ALA A 89 23.25 -6.87 -8.18
CA ALA A 89 23.29 -5.78 -7.22
C ALA A 89 22.37 -4.62 -7.60
N ARG A 90 22.20 -4.31 -8.90
CA ARG A 90 21.19 -3.37 -9.39
C ARG A 90 19.77 -3.86 -9.09
N SER A 91 19.46 -5.12 -9.40
CA SER A 91 18.14 -5.70 -9.10
C SER A 91 17.82 -5.66 -7.61
N LEU A 92 18.79 -5.96 -6.73
CA LEU A 92 18.60 -5.91 -5.27
C LEU A 92 18.18 -4.53 -4.73
N LYS A 93 18.57 -3.44 -5.40
CA LYS A 93 18.16 -2.07 -5.02
C LYS A 93 16.68 -1.79 -5.28
N LEU A 94 16.02 -2.61 -6.10
CA LEU A 94 14.59 -2.50 -6.41
C LEU A 94 13.71 -3.21 -5.36
N LEU A 95 14.32 -3.97 -4.45
CA LEU A 95 13.62 -4.61 -3.34
C LEU A 95 13.64 -3.72 -2.09
N TRP A 96 12.50 -3.69 -1.41
CA TRP A 96 12.24 -2.85 -0.25
C TRP A 96 12.05 -3.70 0.99
N ARG A 97 12.76 -3.38 2.07
CA ARG A 97 12.52 -3.99 3.37
C ARG A 97 11.42 -3.24 4.07
N VAL A 98 10.34 -3.93 4.41
CA VAL A 98 9.22 -3.36 5.15
C VAL A 98 9.02 -4.10 6.45
N SER A 99 8.66 -3.35 7.50
CA SER A 99 8.04 -3.93 8.68
C SER A 99 6.55 -3.73 8.48
N LEU A 100 5.78 -4.82 8.43
CA LEU A 100 4.34 -4.66 8.56
C LEU A 100 4.08 -4.01 9.93
N PRO A 101 3.08 -3.12 10.06
CA PRO A 101 2.63 -2.68 11.38
C PRO A 101 2.20 -3.93 12.12
N LEU A 102 3.12 -4.46 12.91
CA LEU A 102 2.88 -5.62 13.72
C LEU A 102 1.70 -5.19 14.59
N LYS A 103 0.61 -5.94 14.56
CA LYS A 103 -0.29 -5.99 15.71
C LYS A 103 0.51 -6.64 16.83
N ALA A 104 1.51 -5.91 17.33
CA ALA A 104 2.38 -6.34 18.37
C ALA A 104 1.53 -6.37 19.62
N ALA A 105 1.23 -7.57 20.07
CA ALA A 105 1.29 -7.84 21.48
C ALA A 105 2.45 -7.03 22.09
N HIS A 106 2.09 -6.11 23.00
CA HIS A 106 2.96 -5.52 24.01
C HIS A 106 4.08 -4.57 23.51
N GLY A 107 3.66 -3.36 23.13
CA GLY A 107 4.48 -2.15 23.19
C GLY A 107 3.62 -0.99 23.69
N THR A 108 3.85 -0.54 24.92
CA THR A 108 3.02 0.42 25.67
C THR A 108 2.75 1.74 24.94
N ALA A 109 3.57 2.15 23.98
CA ALA A 109 3.38 3.39 23.23
C ALA A 109 2.27 3.32 22.16
N GLN A 110 2.11 2.18 21.47
CA GLN A 110 1.17 2.08 20.36
C GLN A 110 -0.27 1.76 20.83
N GLY A 111 -0.40 1.05 21.95
CA GLY A 111 -1.70 0.86 22.62
C GLY A 111 -2.29 2.17 23.15
N MET A 112 -1.45 3.09 23.64
CA MET A 112 -1.91 4.41 24.09
C MET A 112 -2.39 5.29 22.93
N GLN A 113 -1.72 5.24 21.77
CA GLN A 113 -2.16 5.99 20.59
C GLN A 113 -3.48 5.43 20.00
N ASP A 114 -3.62 4.10 19.95
CA ASP A 114 -4.85 3.43 19.50
C ASP A 114 -6.03 3.73 20.43
N GLU A 115 -5.83 3.69 21.75
CA GLU A 115 -6.87 4.06 22.72
C GLU A 115 -7.21 5.56 22.68
N GLY A 116 -6.22 6.44 22.47
CA GLY A 116 -6.45 7.87 22.24
C GLY A 116 -7.32 8.12 21.00
N MET A 117 -7.05 7.42 19.90
CA MET A 117 -7.86 7.51 18.67
C MET A 117 -9.27 6.95 18.87
N LYS A 118 -9.43 5.83 19.57
CA LYS A 118 -10.76 5.28 19.91
C LYS A 118 -11.58 6.25 20.76
N ALA A 119 -10.97 6.86 21.78
CA ALA A 119 -11.62 7.85 22.62
C ALA A 119 -12.05 9.09 21.81
N GLU A 120 -11.20 9.54 20.89
CA GLU A 120 -11.50 10.66 20.00
C GLU A 120 -12.65 10.35 19.03
N ILE A 121 -12.67 9.15 18.43
CA ILE A 121 -13.78 8.68 17.59
C ILE A 121 -15.09 8.67 18.37
N PHE A 122 -15.07 8.15 19.61
CA PHE A 122 -16.25 8.15 20.47
C PHE A 122 -16.72 9.58 20.78
N ARG A 123 -15.79 10.48 21.11
CA ARG A 123 -16.08 11.89 21.37
C ARG A 123 -16.69 12.58 20.16
N LEU A 124 -16.17 12.31 18.97
CA LEU A 124 -16.70 12.86 17.71
C LEU A 124 -18.10 12.33 17.39
N ARG A 125 -18.34 11.02 17.56
CA ARG A 125 -19.68 10.43 17.40
C ARG A 125 -20.70 11.04 18.37
N LYS A 126 -20.31 11.27 19.63
CA LYS A 126 -21.16 11.95 20.62
C LYS A 126 -21.51 13.37 20.17
N LYS A 127 -20.51 14.15 19.75
CA LYS A 127 -20.74 15.52 19.23
C LYS A 127 -21.65 15.52 18.00
N LEU A 128 -21.46 14.57 17.06
CA LEU A 128 -22.31 14.43 15.89
C LEU A 128 -23.78 14.20 16.29
N SER A 129 -24.03 13.25 17.20
CA SER A 129 -25.38 12.96 17.70
C SER A 129 -26.03 14.16 18.41
N GLU A 130 -25.26 14.93 19.16
CA GLU A 130 -25.74 16.16 19.79
C GLU A 130 -26.14 17.22 18.74
N GLN A 131 -25.36 17.36 17.67
CA GLN A 131 -25.68 18.29 16.57
C GLN A 131 -26.91 17.84 15.79
N GLU A 132 -27.04 16.54 15.49
CA GLU A 132 -28.23 15.98 14.83
C GLU A 132 -29.51 16.24 15.62
N LYS A 133 -29.47 16.07 16.95
CA LYS A 133 -30.62 16.38 17.83
C LYS A 133 -31.00 17.86 17.79
N LYS A 134 -30.01 18.76 17.84
CA LYS A 134 -30.24 20.22 17.76
C LYS A 134 -30.82 20.63 16.40
N LEU A 135 -30.29 20.05 15.33
CA LEU A 135 -30.78 20.28 13.96
C LEU A 135 -32.22 19.82 13.84
N HIS A 136 -32.53 18.60 14.29
CA HIS A 136 -33.90 18.06 14.25
C HIS A 136 -34.91 18.92 15.00
N SER A 137 -34.54 19.38 16.21
CA SER A 137 -35.37 20.31 16.98
C SER A 137 -35.61 21.62 16.23
N THR A 138 -34.56 22.15 15.58
CA THR A 138 -34.67 23.40 14.82
C THR A 138 -35.52 23.27 13.58
N VAL A 139 -35.40 22.17 12.84
CA VAL A 139 -36.28 21.86 11.70
C VAL A 139 -37.74 21.77 12.14
N LYS A 140 -38.03 21.07 13.24
CA LYS A 140 -39.39 20.98 13.79
C LYS A 140 -39.97 22.35 14.16
N ARG A 141 -39.21 23.19 14.86
CA ARG A 141 -39.66 24.55 15.20
C ARG A 141 -39.92 25.38 13.95
N LEU A 142 -39.00 25.35 12.98
CA LEU A 142 -39.15 26.07 11.71
C LEU A 142 -40.41 25.63 10.97
N HIS A 143 -40.68 24.33 10.93
CA HIS A 143 -41.90 23.80 10.33
C HIS A 143 -43.17 24.32 11.03
N CYS A 144 -43.23 24.29 12.37
CA CYS A 144 -44.35 24.85 13.11
C CYS A 144 -44.52 26.35 12.88
N THR A 145 -43.43 27.12 12.86
CA THR A 145 -43.47 28.55 12.57
C THR A 145 -43.98 28.82 11.16
N ASN A 146 -43.53 28.04 10.17
CA ASN A 146 -43.98 28.20 8.79
C ASN A 146 -45.48 27.86 8.63
N GLN A 147 -45.94 26.78 9.29
CA GLN A 147 -47.37 26.43 9.30
C GLN A 147 -48.21 27.54 9.95
N LEU A 148 -47.74 28.14 11.04
CA LEU A 148 -48.43 29.28 11.65
C LEU A 148 -48.49 30.48 10.70
N LYS A 149 -47.39 30.78 10.00
CA LYS A 149 -47.34 31.84 8.99
C LYS A 149 -48.37 31.60 7.89
N GLU A 150 -48.41 30.40 7.30
CA GLU A 150 -49.36 30.03 6.25
C GLU A 150 -50.81 30.15 6.73
N ASN A 151 -51.11 29.71 7.96
CA ASN A 151 -52.44 29.86 8.55
C ASN A 151 -52.82 31.33 8.75
N MET A 152 -51.90 32.17 9.20
CA MET A 152 -52.14 33.60 9.36
C MET A 152 -52.35 34.28 8.01
N GLU A 153 -51.55 33.94 6.99
CA GLU A 153 -51.71 34.46 5.63
C GLU A 153 -53.10 34.13 5.08
N LYS A 154 -53.59 32.90 5.30
CA LYS A 154 -54.94 32.52 4.91
C LYS A 154 -56.01 33.40 5.59
N VAL A 155 -55.93 33.59 6.91
CA VAL A 155 -56.87 34.43 7.66
C VAL A 155 -56.85 35.88 7.16
N ILE A 156 -55.67 36.42 6.87
CA ILE A 156 -55.52 37.77 6.33
C ILE A 156 -56.17 37.87 4.96
N ILE A 157 -55.92 36.90 4.06
CA ILE A 157 -56.53 36.85 2.73
C ILE A 157 -58.05 36.78 2.83
N ASP A 158 -58.58 35.88 3.66
CA ASP A 158 -60.04 35.73 3.86
C ASP A 158 -60.66 37.05 4.34
N GLN A 159 -60.02 37.75 5.28
CA GLN A 159 -60.49 39.05 5.78
C GLN A 159 -60.40 40.15 4.71
N LEU A 160 -59.37 40.16 3.88
CA LEU A 160 -59.23 41.10 2.76
C LEU A 160 -60.33 40.90 1.72
N VAL A 161 -60.68 39.65 1.40
CA VAL A 161 -61.78 39.32 0.49
C VAL A 161 -63.11 39.81 1.06
N LEU A 162 -63.42 39.51 2.32
CA LEU A 162 -64.65 39.98 2.98
C LEU A 162 -64.74 41.52 2.98
N THR A 163 -63.64 42.19 3.29
CA THR A 163 -63.58 43.66 3.32
C THR A 163 -63.80 44.24 1.93
N HIS A 164 -63.14 43.67 0.91
CA HIS A 164 -63.33 44.05 -0.48
C HIS A 164 -64.80 43.89 -0.91
N ASP A 165 -65.44 42.78 -0.55
CA ASP A 165 -66.84 42.52 -0.91
C ASP A 165 -67.81 43.50 -0.25
N VAL A 166 -67.58 43.85 1.02
CA VAL A 166 -68.35 44.90 1.72
C VAL A 166 -68.18 46.25 1.01
N LEU A 167 -66.95 46.64 0.68
CA LEU A 167 -66.67 47.90 -0.01
C LEU A 167 -67.30 47.93 -1.41
N LYS A 168 -67.22 46.82 -2.16
CA LYS A 168 -67.85 46.69 -3.48
C LYS A 168 -69.36 46.84 -3.41
N LYS A 169 -70.00 46.23 -2.41
CA LYS A 169 -71.45 46.36 -2.18
C LYS A 169 -71.83 47.79 -1.78
N ALA A 170 -71.06 48.42 -0.90
CA ALA A 170 -71.29 49.81 -0.50
C ALA A 170 -71.17 50.76 -1.69
N ARG A 171 -70.18 50.57 -2.57
CA ARG A 171 -70.04 51.35 -3.81
C ARG A 171 -71.23 51.16 -4.74
N GLY A 172 -71.64 49.92 -4.99
CA GLY A 172 -72.81 49.64 -5.83
C GLY A 172 -74.15 50.16 -5.27
N ASN A 173 -74.22 50.51 -3.98
CA ASN A 173 -75.38 51.17 -3.40
C ASN A 173 -75.35 52.70 -3.58
N LEU A 174 -74.19 53.28 -3.92
CA LEU A 174 -73.99 54.72 -4.12
C LEU A 174 -74.01 55.13 -5.60
N GLU A 175 -73.75 54.18 -6.50
CA GLU A 175 -73.93 54.29 -7.96
C GLU A 175 -75.39 54.04 -8.36
#